data_AF-A0A7Y8HKW2-F1
#
_entry.id   AF-A0A7Y8HKW2-F1
#
_cell.length_a   1.000
_cell.length_b   1.000
_cell.length_c   1.000
_cell.angle_alpha   90.00
_cell.angle_beta   90.00
_cell.angle_gamma   90.00
#
_symmetry.space_group_name_H-M   'P 1'
#
loop_
_entity.id
_entity.type
_entity.pdbx_description
1 polymer ?
#
loop_
_entity_poly.entity_id
_entity_poly.type
_entity_poly.pdbx_seq_one_letter_code
_entity_poly.pdbx_strand_id
1 'polypeptide(L)'
;MKNNYLELYTDYLISNSGLATATGLSAMMNNTISHDKVTRFLNSEEFDSKQLWLEAKKTIRHIESEDGYLIFDDTIQEKVWTDKN
;
A
#
# COMPACT_ATOMS: atom_id res chain seq x y z
N MET A 1 1.61 18.05 -0.08
CA MET A 1 0.14 17.90 -0.11
C MET A 1 -0.17 16.48 0.30
N LYS A 2 -1.07 16.26 1.27
CA LYS A 2 -1.58 14.92 1.55
C LYS A 2 -2.27 14.43 0.27
N ASN A 3 -1.75 13.38 -0.36
CA ASN A 3 -2.35 12.84 -1.56
C ASN A 3 -3.53 11.96 -1.16
N ASN A 4 -4.73 12.55 -1.05
CA ASN A 4 -5.93 11.87 -0.57
C ASN A 4 -6.24 10.57 -1.35
N TYR A 5 -5.80 10.47 -2.61
CA TYR A 5 -5.93 9.24 -3.40
C TYR A 5 -4.92 8.16 -3.00
N LEU A 6 -3.72 8.54 -2.56
CA LEU A 6 -2.74 7.60 -2.03
C LEU A 6 -3.25 6.96 -0.74
N GLU A 7 -3.70 7.78 0.22
CA GLU A 7 -4.25 7.30 1.51
C GLU A 7 -5.44 6.36 1.27
N LEU A 8 -6.42 6.80 0.47
CA LEU A 8 -7.59 5.97 0.13
C LEU A 8 -7.21 4.66 -0.57
N TYR A 9 -6.31 4.71 -1.56
CA TYR A 9 -5.94 3.52 -2.32
C TYR A 9 -5.12 2.55 -1.47
N THR A 10 -4.24 3.04 -0.60
CA THR A 10 -3.51 2.23 0.38
C THR A 10 -4.47 1.55 1.36
N ASP A 11 -5.44 2.28 1.91
CA ASP A 11 -6.45 1.71 2.82
C ASP A 11 -7.28 0.61 2.13
N TYR A 12 -7.64 0.84 0.86
CA TYR A 12 -8.32 -0.17 0.06
C TYR A 12 -7.47 -1.42 -0.14
N LEU A 13 -6.19 -1.28 -0.47
CA LEU A 13 -5.29 -2.43 -0.63
C LEU A 13 -5.07 -3.21 0.66
N ILE A 14 -4.96 -2.54 1.80
CA ILE A 14 -4.78 -3.18 3.11
C ILE A 14 -6.06 -3.90 3.56
N SER A 15 -7.22 -3.29 3.29
CA SER A 15 -8.51 -3.82 3.79
C SER A 15 -9.12 -4.87 2.86
N ASN A 16 -8.69 -4.94 1.59
CA ASN A 16 -9.23 -5.86 0.61
C ASN A 16 -8.42 -7.16 0.55
N SER A 17 -9.01 -8.26 1.01
CA SER A 17 -8.42 -9.61 0.91
C SER A 17 -8.66 -10.29 -0.45
N GLY A 18 -9.47 -9.67 -1.33
CA GLY A 18 -9.78 -10.18 -2.66
C GLY A 18 -8.96 -9.52 -3.76
N LEU A 19 -9.46 -9.63 -5.00
CA LEU A 19 -8.86 -8.95 -6.15
C LEU A 19 -9.05 -7.44 -6.02
N ALA A 20 -7.96 -6.69 -5.89
CA ALA A 20 -7.99 -5.23 -5.83
C ALA A 20 -8.05 -4.64 -7.24
N THR A 21 -9.21 -4.10 -7.63
CA THR A 21 -9.40 -3.38 -8.90
C THR A 21 -9.88 -1.94 -8.69
N ALA A 22 -9.58 -1.05 -9.65
CA ALA A 22 -10.07 0.33 -9.65
C ALA A 22 -11.60 0.41 -9.75
N THR A 23 -12.23 -0.53 -10.46
CA THR A 23 -13.69 -0.65 -10.52
C THR A 23 -14.27 -1.15 -9.19
N GLY A 24 -13.58 -2.06 -8.51
CA GLY A 24 -13.94 -2.53 -7.17
C GLY A 24 -13.92 -1.40 -6.15
N LEU A 25 -12.87 -0.57 -6.16
CA LEU A 25 -12.80 0.63 -5.31
C LEU A 25 -13.92 1.63 -5.63
N SER A 26 -14.15 1.91 -6.92
CA SER A 26 -15.25 2.79 -7.37
C SER A 26 -16.60 2.30 -6.86
N ALA A 27 -16.88 1.00 -6.98
CA ALA A 27 -18.12 0.39 -6.51
C ALA A 27 -18.25 0.47 -4.97
N MET A 28 -17.18 0.17 -4.23
CA MET A 28 -17.14 0.28 -2.76
C MET A 28 -17.42 1.71 -2.27
N MET A 29 -16.98 2.70 -3.03
CA MET A 29 -17.21 4.12 -2.77
C MET A 29 -18.53 4.66 -3.35
N ASN A 30 -19.48 3.80 -3.71
CA ASN A 30 -20.76 4.18 -4.34
C ASN A 30 -20.57 5.09 -5.57
N ASN A 31 -19.53 4.85 -6.36
CA ASN A 31 -19.13 5.62 -7.55
C ASN A 31 -18.85 7.12 -7.29
N THR A 32 -18.65 7.53 -6.04
CA THR A 32 -18.22 8.91 -5.71
C THR A 32 -16.83 9.24 -6.27
N ILE A 33 -15.99 8.22 -6.39
CA ILE A 33 -14.70 8.27 -7.09
C ILE A 33 -14.80 7.31 -8.28
N SER A 34 -14.63 7.82 -9.50
CA SER A 34 -14.66 6.98 -10.69
C SER A 34 -13.38 6.16 -10.83
N HIS A 35 -13.51 4.94 -11.37
CA HIS A 35 -12.36 4.08 -11.65
C HIS A 35 -11.31 4.77 -12.54
N ASP A 36 -11.73 5.60 -13.51
CA ASP A 36 -10.81 6.39 -14.33
C ASP A 36 -9.93 7.36 -13.52
N LYS A 37 -10.47 7.97 -12.46
CA LYS A 37 -9.68 8.86 -11.59
C LYS A 37 -8.59 8.08 -10.86
N VAL A 38 -8.93 6.88 -10.38
CA VAL A 38 -7.95 5.97 -9.74
C VAL A 38 -6.87 5.57 -10.74
N THR A 39 -7.25 5.14 -11.95
CA THR A 39 -6.27 4.78 -13.00
C THR A 39 -5.37 5.94 -13.38
N ARG A 40 -5.91 7.15 -13.56
CA ARG A 40 -5.09 8.35 -13.83
C ARG A 40 -4.14 8.68 -12.69
N PHE A 41 -4.59 8.53 -11.44
CA PHE A 41 -3.74 8.72 -10.27
C PHE A 41 -2.59 7.71 -10.24
N LEU A 42 -2.87 6.41 -10.43
CA LEU A 42 -1.84 5.37 -10.47
C LEU A 42 -0.82 5.57 -11.60
N ASN A 43 -1.26 6.16 -12.72
CA ASN A 43 -0.41 6.48 -13.86
C ASN A 43 0.25 7.87 -13.77
N SER A 44 0.00 8.65 -12.72
CA SER A 44 0.44 10.04 -12.64
C SER A 44 1.93 10.19 -12.32
N GLU A 45 2.53 9.21 -11.64
CA GLU A 45 3.92 9.23 -11.19
C GLU A 45 4.44 7.80 -11.01
N GLU A 46 5.76 7.61 -11.09
CA GLU A 46 6.40 6.35 -10.69
C GLU A 46 6.55 6.29 -9.16
N PHE A 47 5.78 5.41 -8.53
CA PHE A 47 5.87 5.13 -7.10
C PHE A 47 6.93 4.06 -6.82
N ASP A 48 8.19 4.47 -6.79
CA ASP A 48 9.34 3.60 -6.53
C ASP A 48 9.63 3.41 -5.02
N SER A 49 10.59 2.53 -4.71
CA SER A 49 11.01 2.25 -3.33
C SER A 49 11.58 3.48 -2.60
N LYS A 50 12.16 4.44 -3.32
CA LYS A 50 12.70 5.67 -2.73
C LYS A 50 11.56 6.58 -2.27
N GLN A 51 10.49 6.68 -3.05
CA GLN A 51 9.34 7.53 -2.74
C GLN A 51 8.57 6.94 -1.55
N LEU A 52 8.42 5.61 -1.52
CA LEU A 52 7.88 4.90 -0.37
C LEU A 52 8.70 5.16 0.90
N TRP A 53 10.03 5.06 0.82
CA TRP A 53 10.91 5.35 1.96
C TRP A 53 10.75 6.79 2.46
N LEU A 54 10.70 7.78 1.55
CA LEU A 54 10.53 9.18 1.93
C LEU A 54 9.21 9.45 2.66
N GLU A 55 8.13 8.75 2.28
CA GLU A 55 6.84 8.84 2.95
C GLU A 55 6.87 8.16 4.33
N ALA A 56 7.32 6.91 4.40
CA ALA A 56 7.35 6.12 5.64
C ALA A 56 8.35 6.68 6.68
N LYS A 57 9.45 7.29 6.23
CA LYS A 57 10.55 7.78 7.09
C LYS A 57 10.06 8.70 8.19
N LYS A 58 9.08 9.57 7.94
CA LYS A 58 8.57 10.50 8.95
C LYS A 58 7.93 9.77 10.12
N THR A 59 7.07 8.79 9.83
CA THR A 59 6.42 7.94 10.83
C THR A 59 7.46 7.11 11.59
N ILE A 60 8.41 6.51 10.88
CA ILE A 60 9.48 5.70 11.49
C ILE A 60 10.32 6.54 12.47
N ARG A 61 10.72 7.76 12.08
CA ARG A 61 11.51 8.66 12.95
C ARG A 61 10.76 9.12 14.19
N HIS A 62 9.42 9.10 14.17
CA HIS A 62 8.61 9.45 15.34
C HIS A 62 8.59 8.35 16.40
N ILE A 63 8.74 7.09 16.00
CA ILE A 63 8.68 5.91 16.87
C ILE A 63 10.05 5.25 17.10
N GLU A 64 11.12 5.82 16.53
CA GLU A 64 12.48 5.31 16.65
C GLU A 64 12.92 5.31 18.12
N SER A 65 13.39 4.15 18.59
CA SER A 65 13.91 3.95 19.94
C SER A 65 15.16 3.09 19.88
N GLU A 66 16.07 3.27 20.85
CA GLU A 66 17.23 2.39 21.02
C GLU A 66 16.85 1.01 21.57
N ASP A 67 15.64 0.86 22.13
CA ASP A 67 15.18 -0.37 22.80
C ASP A 67 14.75 -1.48 21.84
N GLY A 68 14.70 -1.23 20.53
CA GLY A 68 14.29 -2.25 19.56
C GLY A 68 14.30 -1.80 18.11
N TYR A 69 14.23 -2.77 17.21
CA TYR A 69 14.23 -2.56 15.76
C TYR A 69 12.98 -3.16 15.13
N LEU A 70 12.45 -2.49 14.11
CA LEU A 70 11.41 -3.00 13.22
C LEU A 70 12.00 -3.15 11.82
N ILE A 71 11.99 -4.37 11.29
CA ILE A 71 12.55 -4.70 9.98
C ILE A 71 11.41 -5.22 9.10
N PHE A 72 11.26 -4.63 7.91
CA PHE A 72 10.39 -5.15 6.86
C PHE A 72 11.28 -5.86 5.85
N ASP A 73 10.98 -7.13 5.61
CA ASP A 73 11.65 -7.93 4.59
C ASP A 73 10.61 -8.49 3.62
N ASP A 74 10.92 -8.44 2.33
CA ASP A 74 10.07 -8.91 1.22
C ASP A 74 10.18 -10.44 1.04
N THR A 75 11.16 -11.08 1.70
CA THR A 75 11.41 -12.50 1.47
C THR A 75 10.27 -13.39 1.97
N ILE A 76 9.78 -14.23 1.06
CA ILE A 76 8.89 -15.33 1.41
C ILE A 76 9.76 -16.48 1.94
N GLN A 77 9.79 -16.64 3.26
CA GLN A 77 10.37 -17.82 3.89
C GLN A 77 9.47 -19.03 3.62
N GLU A 78 10.04 -20.12 3.12
CA GLU A 78 9.29 -21.37 2.96
C GLU A 78 8.86 -21.90 4.33
N LYS A 79 7.62 -22.36 4.44
CA LYS A 79 7.15 -23.05 5.65
C LYS A 79 7.89 -24.37 5.74
N VAL A 80 8.52 -24.62 6.89
CA VAL A 80 9.34 -25.82 7.18
C VAL A 80 8.60 -27.16 6.94
N TRP A 81 7.26 -27.15 6.89
CA TRP A 81 6.40 -28.35 6.80
C TRP A 81 5.41 -28.32 5.62
N THR A 82 5.66 -27.53 4.58
CA THR A 82 4.76 -27.52 3.41
C THR A 82 5.56 -27.83 2.14
N ASP A 83 5.42 -29.06 1.65
CA ASP A 83 5.89 -29.41 0.32
C ASP A 83 5.07 -28.65 -0.73
N LYS A 84 5.75 -28.13 -1.75
CA LYS A 84 5.11 -27.48 -2.90
C LYS A 84 4.29 -28.52 -3.70
N ASN A 85 3.03 -28.21 -3.95
CA ASN A 85 2.21 -28.90 -4.96
C ASN A 85 2.63 -28.49 -6.38
#